data_AF-A0A3P7M9F6-F1
#
_entry.id   AF-A0A3P7M9F6-F1
#
_cell.length_a   1.000
_cell.length_b   1.000
_cell.length_c   1.000
_cell.angle_alpha   90.00
_cell.angle_beta   90.00
_cell.angle_gamma   90.00
#
_symmetry.space_group_name_H-M   'P 1'
#
loop_
_entity.id
_entity.type
_entity.pdbx_description
1 polymer ?
#
loop_
_entity_poly.entity_id
_entity_poly.type
_entity_poly.pdbx_seq_one_letter_code
_entity_poly.pdbx_strand_id
1 'polypeptide(L)'
;MAAVYFTFVTNQLDEDVEPWRTWSGACFGAVAKKGYGICYRFGGNHSILAHISSYKSAENTSSAKFRSHLEEAFREMAELFGGAS
;
A
#
# COMPACT_ATOMS: atom_id res chain seq x y z
N MET A 1 9.69 -12.50 -4.89
CA MET A 1 10.49 -11.46 -4.21
C MET A 1 9.81 -10.12 -4.44
N ALA A 2 9.43 -9.43 -3.37
CA ALA A 2 8.88 -8.08 -3.42
C ALA A 2 9.90 -7.13 -2.78
N ALA A 3 10.15 -5.99 -3.41
CA ALA A 3 10.80 -4.88 -2.73
C ALA A 3 9.70 -4.02 -2.12
N VAL A 4 9.85 -3.66 -0.85
CA VAL A 4 8.88 -2.91 -0.06
C VAL A 4 9.57 -1.66 0.47
N TYR A 5 9.00 -0.48 0.24
CA TYR A 5 9.53 0.78 0.74
C TYR A 5 8.45 1.62 1.41
N PHE A 6 8.80 2.24 2.53
CA PHE A 6 7.95 3.21 3.23
C PHE A 6 8.30 4.62 2.74
N THR A 7 7.34 5.36 2.18
CA THR A 7 7.61 6.75 1.77
C THR A 7 7.47 7.66 2.97
N PHE A 8 8.59 8.21 3.44
CA PHE A 8 8.58 9.26 4.46
C PHE A 8 8.41 10.62 3.78
N VAL A 9 7.20 11.17 3.86
CA VAL A 9 6.98 12.60 3.58
C VAL A 9 7.28 13.32 4.88
N THR A 10 8.19 14.30 4.86
CA THR A 10 8.54 15.09 6.04
C THR A 10 7.25 15.68 6.67
N ASN A 11 7.19 15.75 8.00
CA ASN A 11 6.05 16.15 8.85
C ASN A 11 5.52 17.58 8.58
N GLN A 12 5.20 17.90 7.34
CA GLN A 12 4.82 19.22 6.85
C GLN A 12 3.31 19.37 6.65
N LEU A 13 2.55 18.27 6.67
CA LEU A 13 1.12 18.25 6.43
C LEU A 13 0.43 17.39 7.49
N ASP A 14 -0.59 17.95 8.13
CA ASP A 14 -1.54 17.21 8.95
C ASP A 14 -2.68 16.71 8.05
N GLU A 15 -2.59 15.46 7.64
CA GLU A 15 -3.54 14.85 6.70
C GLU A 15 -4.86 14.46 7.37
N ASP A 16 -4.95 14.49 8.70
CA ASP A 16 -6.24 14.34 9.39
C ASP A 16 -7.03 15.66 9.37
N VAL A 17 -6.34 16.81 9.33
CA VAL A 17 -6.95 18.14 9.19
C VAL A 17 -7.18 18.54 7.73
N GLU A 18 -6.21 18.27 6.85
CA GLU A 18 -6.26 18.62 5.43
C GLU A 18 -6.19 17.38 4.51
N PRO A 19 -7.18 16.46 4.55
CA PRO A 19 -7.13 15.20 3.80
C PRO A 19 -7.06 15.40 2.27
N TRP A 20 -7.52 16.54 1.74
CA TRP A 20 -7.39 16.87 0.31
C TRP A 20 -5.97 17.22 -0.12
N ARG A 21 -5.06 17.51 0.83
CA ARG A 21 -3.63 17.69 0.56
C ARG A 21 -2.84 16.37 0.64
N THR A 22 -3.52 15.26 0.90
CA THR A 22 -2.90 13.94 0.94
C THR A 22 -2.21 13.63 -0.37
N TRP A 23 -0.96 13.20 -0.28
CA TRP A 23 -0.19 12.74 -1.42
C TRP A 23 -0.08 11.21 -1.41
N SER A 24 -0.29 10.59 -2.58
CA SER A 24 -0.25 9.13 -2.78
C SER A 24 1.13 8.51 -2.53
N GLY A 25 2.18 9.33 -2.38
CA GLY A 25 3.55 8.89 -2.16
C GLY A 25 4.30 8.57 -3.47
N ALA A 26 5.49 7.99 -3.31
CA ALA A 26 6.34 7.58 -4.43
C ALA A 26 5.97 6.19 -4.95
N CYS A 27 6.56 5.78 -6.07
CA CYS A 27 6.43 4.41 -6.58
C CYS A 27 7.71 3.91 -7.26
N PHE A 28 7.81 2.60 -7.41
CA PHE A 28 8.88 1.94 -8.14
C PHE A 28 8.39 0.64 -8.81
N GLY A 29 9.09 0.21 -9.85
CA GLY A 29 8.81 -1.04 -10.55
C GLY A 29 9.25 -2.26 -9.77
N ALA A 30 8.73 -3.45 -10.11
CA ALA A 30 9.20 -4.69 -9.53
C ALA A 30 10.70 -4.91 -9.80
N VAL A 31 11.48 -5.19 -8.76
CA VAL A 31 12.94 -5.44 -8.88
C VAL A 31 13.23 -6.78 -9.55
N ALA A 32 12.34 -7.77 -9.39
CA ALA A 32 12.44 -9.07 -10.01
C ALA A 32 11.43 -9.22 -11.15
N LYS A 33 11.82 -9.92 -12.23
CA LYS A 33 10.96 -10.18 -13.40
C LYS A 33 9.61 -10.81 -13.03
N LYS A 34 9.59 -11.67 -12.01
CA LYS A 34 8.39 -12.36 -11.49
C LYS A 34 8.01 -11.89 -10.08
N GLY A 35 8.27 -10.63 -9.77
CA GLY A 35 8.07 -10.03 -8.45
C GLY A 35 7.08 -8.86 -8.46
N TYR A 36 7.02 -8.18 -7.32
CA TYR A 36 6.22 -6.97 -7.12
C TYR A 36 7.12 -5.82 -6.63
N GLY A 37 6.75 -4.59 -6.98
CA GLY A 37 7.23 -3.38 -6.31
C GLY A 37 6.09 -2.82 -5.48
N ILE A 38 6.30 -2.65 -4.17
CA ILE A 38 5.25 -2.18 -3.26
C ILE A 38 5.78 -0.96 -2.50
N CYS A 39 5.09 0.16 -2.68
CA CYS A 39 5.32 1.36 -1.91
C CYS A 39 4.07 1.66 -1.10
N TYR A 40 4.20 1.95 0.19
CA TYR A 40 3.05 2.30 1.02
C TYR A 40 3.37 3.39 2.04
N ARG A 41 2.30 4.04 2.52
CA ARG A 41 2.34 4.98 3.65
C ARG A 41 0.96 5.07 4.33
N PHE A 42 0.96 5.56 5.56
CA PHE A 42 -0.25 6.00 6.24
C PHE A 42 -0.53 7.44 5.84
N GLY A 43 -1.75 7.70 5.37
CA GLY A 43 -2.28 9.04 5.12
C GLY A 43 -3.15 9.43 6.30
N GLY A 44 -2.57 10.15 7.25
CA GLY A 44 -3.18 10.36 8.57
C GLY A 44 -3.57 9.05 9.28
N ASN A 45 -4.56 9.12 10.16
CA ASN A 45 -5.12 8.00 10.92
C ASN A 45 -6.32 7.32 10.21
N HIS A 46 -6.60 7.70 8.96
CA HIS A 46 -7.84 7.30 8.28
C HIS A 46 -7.59 6.51 6.99
N SER A 47 -6.35 6.52 6.45
CA SER A 47 -6.05 5.86 5.17
C SER A 47 -4.71 5.15 5.16
N ILE A 48 -4.66 4.01 4.46
CA ILE A 48 -3.42 3.38 4.01
C ILE A 48 -3.34 3.55 2.50
N LEU A 49 -2.29 4.21 2.01
CA LEU A 49 -2.04 4.39 0.59
C LEU A 49 -0.98 3.40 0.15
N ALA A 50 -1.29 2.57 -0.86
CA ALA A 50 -0.37 1.57 -1.39
C ALA A 50 -0.33 1.61 -2.92
N HIS A 51 0.87 1.75 -3.47
CA HIS A 51 1.14 1.59 -4.89
C HIS A 51 1.82 0.24 -5.15
N ILE A 52 1.13 -0.63 -5.89
CA ILE A 52 1.60 -1.99 -6.20
C ILE A 52 1.88 -2.10 -7.70
N SER A 53 3.10 -2.47 -8.06
CA SER A 53 3.54 -2.69 -9.43
C SER A 53 3.91 -4.16 -9.68
N SER A 54 3.59 -4.66 -10.87
CA SER A 54 4.01 -5.97 -11.37
C SER A 54 4.23 -5.89 -12.88
N TYR A 55 5.06 -6.76 -13.43
CA TYR A 55 5.23 -6.84 -14.88
C TYR A 55 4.06 -7.58 -15.53
N LYS A 56 3.42 -6.98 -16.54
CA LYS A 56 2.34 -7.64 -17.31
C LYS A 56 2.80 -8.92 -18.01
N SER A 57 4.10 -9.01 -18.32
CA SER A 57 4.72 -10.18 -18.96
C SER A 57 4.97 -11.35 -18.00
N ALA A 58 4.77 -11.17 -16.69
CA ALA A 58 4.92 -12.23 -15.70
C ALA A 58 3.55 -12.79 -15.30
N GLU A 59 3.16 -13.88 -15.96
CA GLU A 59 1.85 -14.54 -15.80
C GLU A 59 1.52 -14.94 -14.35
N ASN A 60 2.55 -15.18 -13.54
CA ASN A 60 2.42 -15.55 -12.13
C ASN A 60 2.24 -14.36 -11.18
N THR A 61 2.14 -13.13 -11.71
CA THR A 61 1.96 -11.91 -10.90
C THR A 61 0.81 -11.04 -11.41
N SER A 62 0.11 -10.38 -10.49
CA SER A 62 -0.92 -9.40 -10.83
C SER A 62 -1.09 -8.40 -9.70
N SER A 63 -0.72 -7.14 -9.94
CA SER A 63 -0.87 -6.06 -8.95
C SER A 63 -2.33 -5.87 -8.52
N ALA A 64 -3.28 -6.09 -9.42
CA ALA A 64 -4.72 -6.04 -9.11
C ALA A 64 -5.14 -7.16 -8.14
N LYS A 65 -4.73 -8.42 -8.40
CA LYS A 65 -5.02 -9.53 -7.49
C LYS A 65 -4.34 -9.33 -6.13
N PHE A 66 -3.09 -8.86 -6.15
CA PHE A 66 -2.36 -8.55 -4.91
C PHE A 66 -3.09 -7.49 -4.09
N ARG A 67 -3.59 -6.42 -4.74
CA ARG A 67 -4.39 -5.38 -4.08
C ARG A 67 -5.62 -5.98 -3.39
N SER A 68 -6.38 -6.82 -4.09
CA SER A 68 -7.58 -7.45 -3.50
C SER A 68 -7.25 -8.30 -2.27
N HIS A 69 -6.17 -9.10 -2.34
CA HIS A 69 -5.71 -9.87 -1.18
C HIS A 69 -5.22 -9.00 -0.03
N LEU A 70 -4.59 -7.86 -0.34
CA LEU A 70 -4.13 -6.91 0.68
C LEU A 70 -5.31 -6.23 1.39
N GLU A 71 -6.33 -5.81 0.64
CA GLU A 71 -7.57 -5.24 1.19
C GLU A 71 -8.29 -6.26 2.10
N GLU A 72 -8.38 -7.51 1.66
CA GLU A 72 -8.96 -8.61 2.43
C GLU A 72 -8.17 -8.89 3.72
N ALA A 73 -6.84 -9.02 3.64
CA ALA A 73 -6.00 -9.24 4.81
C ALA A 73 -6.12 -8.10 5.83
N PHE A 74 -6.20 -6.83 5.40
CA PHE A 74 -6.43 -5.71 6.31
C PHE A 74 -7.80 -5.78 6.98
N ARG A 75 -8.85 -6.16 6.24
CA ARG A 75 -10.19 -6.36 6.80
C ARG A 75 -10.19 -7.47 7.85
N GLU A 76 -9.61 -8.62 7.52
CA GLU A 76 -9.49 -9.76 8.46
C GLU A 76 -8.72 -9.39 9.72
N MET A 77 -7.60 -8.66 9.59
CA MET A 77 -6.86 -8.16 10.76
C MET A 77 -7.70 -7.17 11.58
N ALA A 78 -8.43 -6.27 10.93
CA ALA A 78 -9.31 -5.32 11.62
C ALA A 78 -10.45 -6.04 12.36
N GLU A 79 -11.03 -7.09 11.79
CA GLU A 79 -12.04 -7.93 12.45
C GLU A 79 -11.44 -8.68 13.64
N LEU A 80 -10.26 -9.29 13.46
CA LEU A 80 -9.58 -10.05 14.51
C LEU A 80 -9.21 -9.20 15.72
N PHE A 81 -8.72 -7.97 15.50
CA PHE A 81 -8.25 -7.09 16.56
C PHE A 81 -9.26 -6.01 16.99
N GLY A 82 -10.28 -5.74 16.16
CA GLY A 82 -11.36 -4.78 16.45
C GLY A 82 -12.58 -5.39 17.13
N GLY A 83 -12.69 -6.72 17.18
CA GLY A 83 -13.78 -7.46 17.82
C GLY A 83 -13.60 -7.74 19.32
N ALA A 84 -12.57 -7.18 19.97
CA ALA A 84 -12.40 -7.22 21.43
C ALA A 84 -12.89 -5.90 22.04
N SER A 85 -14.21 -5.69 22.04
CA SER A 85 -14.88 -4.62 22.79
C SER A 85 -16.12 -5.15 23.48
#